data_AF-A0AAV1XEJ8-F1
#
_entry.id   AF-A0AAV1XEJ8-F1
#
_cell.length_a   1.000
_cell.length_b   1.000
_cell.length_c   1.000
_cell.angle_alpha   90.00
_cell.angle_beta   90.00
_cell.angle_gamma   90.00
#
_symmetry.space_group_name_H-M   'P 1'
#
loop_
_entity.id
_entity.type
_entity.pdbx_description
1 polymer ?
#
loop_
_entity_poly.entity_id
_entity_poly.type
_entity_poly.pdbx_seq_one_letter_code
_entity_poly.pdbx_strand_id
1 'polypeptide(L)'
;MYGTVNDKIEAKPIIEGGDVKGLLDPNLEGKFDETQMQRMVLAAALCIMRAARLHPKLNQVQNILSGDEKVEYFLNSQGDDYKHLENQEIIEVYPN
;
A
#
# COMPACT_ATOMS: atom_id res chain seq x y z
N MET A 1 20.27 30.25 7.07
CA MET A 1 19.20 29.51 6.37
C MET A 1 19.79 28.22 5.84
N TYR A 2 19.28 27.07 6.29
CA TYR A 2 19.64 25.77 5.72
C TYR A 2 18.37 25.15 5.17
N GLY A 3 18.09 25.40 3.89
CA GLY A 3 16.96 24.77 3.21
C GLY A 3 17.38 23.37 2.75
N THR A 4 17.06 22.34 3.55
CA THR A 4 17.18 20.94 3.14
C THR A 4 16.05 20.58 2.18
N VAL A 5 16.20 20.97 0.91
CA VAL A 5 15.31 20.55 -0.18
C VAL A 5 15.46 19.05 -0.45
N ASN A 6 14.80 18.25 0.37
CA ASN A 6 14.72 16.78 0.27
C ASN A 6 13.36 16.23 0.77
N ASP A 7 12.29 17.04 0.80
CA ASP A 7 10.94 16.63 1.17
C ASP A 7 10.26 15.76 0.08
N LYS A 8 10.98 14.74 -0.41
CA LYS A 8 10.39 13.66 -1.19
C LYS A 8 9.73 12.69 -0.21
N ILE A 9 8.54 13.06 0.26
CA ILE A 9 7.68 12.23 1.10
C ILE A 9 7.18 11.05 0.24
N GLU A 10 7.98 10.01 0.14
CA GLU A 10 7.58 8.77 -0.51
C GLU A 10 6.63 8.01 0.41
N ALA A 11 5.44 7.66 -0.09
CA ALA A 11 4.44 6.93 0.69
C ALA A 11 4.94 5.55 1.16
N LYS A 12 5.86 4.92 0.40
CA LYS A 12 6.35 3.56 0.65
C LYS A 12 6.94 3.34 2.06
N PRO A 13 8.00 4.05 2.50
CA PRO A 13 8.56 3.86 3.85
C PRO A 13 7.55 4.18 4.97
N ILE A 14 6.57 5.05 4.72
CA ILE A 14 5.54 5.41 5.71
C ILE A 14 4.50 4.28 5.84
N ILE A 15 4.10 3.68 4.70
CA ILE A 15 3.24 2.49 4.64
C ILE A 15 3.93 1.28 5.28
N GLU A 16 5.21 1.04 4.96
CA GLU A 16 6.02 -0.05 5.55
C GLU A 16 6.27 0.15 7.05
N GLY A 17 6.46 1.39 7.50
CA GLY A 17 6.60 1.75 8.91
C GLY A 17 5.29 1.75 9.71
N GLY A 18 4.13 1.61 9.04
CA GLY A 18 2.82 1.58 9.67
C GLY A 18 2.30 2.93 10.20
N ASP A 19 2.97 4.06 9.89
CA ASP A 19 2.46 5.40 10.25
C ASP A 19 1.39 5.85 9.25
N VAL A 20 0.22 5.24 9.38
CA VAL A 20 -0.98 5.55 8.61
C VAL A 20 -1.41 7.02 8.78
N LYS A 21 -1.02 7.71 9.87
CA LYS A 21 -1.37 9.11 10.13
C LYS A 21 -0.43 10.08 9.41
N GLY A 22 0.83 9.71 9.20
CA GLY A 22 1.78 10.43 8.34
C GLY A 22 1.39 10.47 6.85
N LEU A 23 0.40 9.68 6.43
CA LEU A 23 -0.15 9.69 5.06
C LEU A 23 -1.37 10.62 4.87
N LEU A 24 -1.88 11.24 5.94
CA LEU A 24 -3.03 12.14 5.84
C LEU A 24 -2.65 13.48 5.21
N ASP A 25 -3.48 13.93 4.27
CA ASP A 25 -3.49 15.33 3.84
C ASP A 25 -3.89 16.23 5.03
N PRO A 26 -3.04 17.18 5.46
CA PRO A 26 -3.38 18.11 6.55
C PRO A 26 -4.66 18.90 6.33
N ASN A 27 -5.05 19.14 5.07
CA ASN A 27 -6.28 19.85 4.71
C ASN A 27 -7.56 19.08 5.04
N LEU A 28 -7.46 17.79 5.41
CA LEU A 28 -8.59 17.01 5.92
C LEU A 28 -9.01 17.45 7.33
N GLU A 29 -8.17 18.17 8.10
CA GLU A 29 -8.49 18.67 9.45
C GLU A 29 -8.99 17.57 10.42
N GLY A 30 -8.55 16.31 10.22
CA GLY A 30 -9.01 15.14 11.00
C GLY A 30 -10.39 14.59 10.58
N LYS A 31 -11.01 15.11 9.52
CA LYS A 31 -12.33 14.70 9.00
C LYS A 31 -12.21 13.53 8.03
N PHE A 32 -11.79 12.38 8.53
CA PHE A 32 -11.69 11.13 7.76
C PHE A 32 -12.33 9.95 8.52
N ASP A 33 -12.70 8.90 7.78
CA ASP A 33 -13.13 7.62 8.34
C ASP A 33 -11.91 6.69 8.43
N GLU A 34 -11.56 6.28 9.66
CA GLU A 34 -10.40 5.43 9.94
C GLU A 34 -10.50 4.06 9.22
N THR A 35 -11.71 3.53 9.02
CA THR A 35 -11.96 2.31 8.25
C THR A 35 -11.68 2.50 6.77
N GLN A 36 -12.06 3.64 6.19
CA GLN A 36 -11.78 3.96 4.78
C GLN A 36 -10.28 4.20 4.56
N MET A 37 -9.65 4.92 5.50
CA MET A 37 -8.21 5.18 5.55
C MET A 37 -7.41 3.87 5.61
N GLN A 38 -7.76 2.93 6.48
CA GLN A 38 -7.11 1.60 6.56
C GLN A 38 -7.22 0.84 5.23
N ARG A 39 -8.41 0.81 4.61
CA ARG A 39 -8.60 0.16 3.29
C ARG A 39 -7.85 0.87 2.17
N MET A 40 -7.71 2.20 2.23
CA MET A 40 -6.91 2.97 1.27
C MET A 40 -5.41 2.67 1.39
N VAL A 41 -4.87 2.61 2.60
CA VAL A 41 -3.46 2.24 2.83
C VAL A 41 -3.20 0.79 2.38
N LEU A 42 -4.10 -0.12 2.70
CA LEU A 42 -4.00 -1.52 2.27
C LEU A 42 -4.02 -1.65 0.73
N ALA A 43 -4.93 -0.96 0.05
CA ALA A 43 -4.96 -0.90 -1.41
C ALA A 43 -3.66 -0.30 -1.98
N ALA A 44 -3.15 0.78 -1.40
CA ALA A 44 -1.89 1.40 -1.81
C ALA A 44 -0.70 0.45 -1.63
N ALA A 45 -0.58 -0.21 -0.48
CA ALA A 45 0.49 -1.16 -0.16
C ALA A 45 0.59 -2.29 -1.21
N LEU A 46 -0.56 -2.86 -1.59
CA LEU A 46 -0.66 -3.92 -2.60
C LEU A 46 -0.28 -3.42 -4.00
N CYS A 47 -0.61 -2.17 -4.35
CA CYS A 47 -0.24 -1.56 -5.63
C CYS A 47 1.23 -1.11 -5.73
N ILE A 48 1.91 -0.84 -4.61
CA ILE A 48 3.34 -0.43 -4.59
C ILE A 48 4.31 -1.59 -4.29
N MET A 49 3.80 -2.83 -4.26
CA MET A 49 4.63 -4.02 -4.07
C MET A 49 5.76 -4.12 -5.08
N ARG A 50 6.92 -4.63 -4.63
CA ARG A 50 8.15 -4.68 -5.44
C ARG A 50 8.06 -5.62 -6.66
N ALA A 51 7.16 -6.60 -6.64
CA ALA A 51 7.00 -7.58 -7.72
C ALA A 51 5.70 -7.31 -8.48
N ALA A 52 5.80 -6.86 -9.74
CA ALA A 52 4.63 -6.50 -10.56
C ALA A 52 3.61 -7.64 -10.72
N ARG A 53 4.08 -8.90 -10.71
CA ARG A 53 3.22 -10.11 -10.74
C ARG A 53 2.26 -10.25 -9.55
N LEU A 54 2.48 -9.49 -8.46
CA LEU A 54 1.66 -9.49 -7.24
C LEU A 54 0.74 -8.26 -7.14
N HIS A 55 0.81 -7.33 -8.10
CA HIS A 55 -0.10 -6.19 -8.14
C HIS A 55 -1.56 -6.66 -8.32
N PRO A 56 -2.49 -6.21 -7.48
CA PRO A 56 -3.90 -6.59 -7.59
C PRO A 56 -4.52 -6.05 -8.88
N LYS A 57 -5.47 -6.80 -9.46
CA LYS A 57 -6.28 -6.29 -10.57
C LYS A 57 -7.13 -5.12 -10.10
N LEU A 58 -7.41 -4.16 -10.99
CA LEU A 58 -8.15 -2.93 -10.63
C LEU A 58 -9.52 -3.19 -9.99
N ASN A 59 -10.22 -4.27 -10.36
CA ASN A 59 -11.47 -4.67 -9.71
C ASN A 59 -11.28 -5.18 -8.28
N GLN A 60 -10.13 -5.79 -7.96
CA GLN A 60 -9.79 -6.17 -6.59
C GLN A 60 -9.49 -4.93 -5.73
N VAL A 61 -8.75 -3.96 -6.29
CA VAL A 61 -8.53 -2.64 -5.68
C VAL A 61 -9.85 -1.94 -5.39
N GLN A 62 -10.78 -1.94 -6.36
CA GLN A 62 -12.12 -1.38 -6.19
C GLN A 62 -12.89 -2.06 -5.04
N ASN A 63 -12.86 -3.40 -4.96
CA ASN A 63 -13.50 -4.14 -3.87
C ASN A 63 -12.91 -3.78 -2.49
N ILE A 64 -11.58 -3.67 -2.39
CA ILE A 64 -10.86 -3.25 -1.16
C ILE A 64 -11.34 -1.87 -0.71
N LEU A 65 -11.30 -0.87 -1.60
CA LEU A 65 -11.74 0.49 -1.27
C LEU A 65 -13.23 0.52 -0.86
N SER A 66 -14.06 -0.22 -1.58
CA SER A 66 -15.52 -0.32 -1.31
C SER A 66 -15.85 -1.00 0.02
N GLY A 67 -14.96 -1.86 0.54
CA GLY A 67 -15.22 -2.65 1.76
C GLY A 67 -16.13 -3.86 1.52
N ASP A 68 -16.04 -4.51 0.35
CA ASP A 68 -16.74 -5.77 0.09
C ASP A 68 -16.19 -6.89 1.01
N GLU A 69 -17.05 -7.59 1.74
CA GLU A 69 -16.70 -8.71 2.64
C GLU A 69 -15.84 -9.80 1.95
N LYS A 70 -15.95 -9.93 0.62
CA LYS A 70 -15.10 -10.85 -0.18
C LYS A 70 -13.60 -10.51 -0.13
N VAL A 71 -13.23 -9.31 0.32
CA VAL A 71 -11.84 -8.85 0.44
C VAL A 71 -11.08 -9.66 1.49
N GLU A 72 -11.69 -9.99 2.64
CA GLU A 72 -11.03 -10.77 3.69
C GLU A 72 -10.52 -12.13 3.17
N TYR A 73 -11.27 -12.75 2.26
CA TYR A 73 -10.89 -14.03 1.67
C TYR A 73 -9.65 -13.95 0.75
N PHE A 74 -9.31 -12.80 0.13
CA PHE A 74 -7.95 -12.65 -0.45
C PHE A 74 -6.96 -12.32 0.64
N LEU A 75 -7.22 -11.38 1.55
CA LEU A 75 -6.22 -11.01 2.57
C LEU A 75 -5.72 -12.23 3.37
N ASN A 76 -6.61 -13.18 3.66
CA ASN A 76 -6.30 -14.43 4.33
C ASN A 76 -5.64 -15.51 3.44
N SER A 77 -5.80 -15.47 2.10
CA SER A 77 -5.13 -16.40 1.17
C SER A 77 -3.90 -15.83 0.47
N GLN A 78 -3.73 -14.51 0.54
CA GLN A 78 -2.66 -13.74 -0.08
C GLN A 78 -1.62 -13.30 0.98
N GLY A 79 -1.99 -13.22 2.27
CA GLY A 79 -1.16 -12.73 3.37
C GLY A 79 0.08 -13.56 3.71
N ASP A 80 -0.04 -14.90 3.72
CA ASP A 80 1.08 -15.80 4.01
C ASP A 80 2.17 -15.74 2.93
N ASP A 81 1.75 -15.64 1.67
CA ASP A 81 2.63 -15.53 0.50
C ASP A 81 3.48 -14.26 0.53
N TYR A 82 2.91 -13.12 0.96
CA TYR A 82 3.61 -11.82 0.94
C TYR A 82 4.89 -11.81 1.79
N LYS A 83 4.89 -12.41 2.97
CA LYS A 83 6.08 -12.44 3.84
C LYS A 83 7.18 -13.38 3.32
N HIS A 84 6.88 -14.28 2.39
CA HIS A 84 7.89 -15.13 1.76
C HIS A 84 8.37 -14.56 0.42
N LEU A 85 7.45 -14.08 -0.43
CA LEU A 85 7.74 -13.57 -1.78
C LEU A 85 8.48 -12.22 -1.81
N GLU A 86 8.42 -11.44 -0.74
CA GLU A 86 9.20 -10.20 -0.59
C GLU A 86 10.67 -10.49 -0.18
N ASN A 87 10.91 -11.65 0.44
CA ASN A 87 12.25 -12.15 0.80
C ASN A 87 12.88 -13.05 -0.28
N GLN A 88 12.07 -13.69 -1.13
CA GLN A 88 12.58 -14.42 -2.30
C GLN A 88 12.92 -13.48 -3.45
N GLU A 89 14.22 -13.28 -3.67
CA GLU A 89 14.77 -12.56 -4.81
C GLU A 89 14.34 -13.17 -6.15
N ILE A 90 13.26 -12.64 -6.73
CA ILE A 90 13.11 -12.61 -8.18
C ILE A 90 13.46 -11.19 -8.61
N ILE A 91 14.74 -10.99 -8.92
CA ILE A 91 15.23 -9.82 -9.62
C ILE A 91 14.40 -9.70 -10.91
N GLU A 92 13.66 -8.60 -11.06
CA GLU A 92 12.92 -8.33 -12.29
C GLU A 92 13.93 -7.91 -13.37
N VAL A 93 14.53 -8.92 -14.03
CA VAL A 93 15.43 -8.74 -15.16
C VAL A 93 14.60 -8.28 -16.35
N TYR A 94 14.40 -6.96 -16.46
CA TYR A 94 13.88 -6.36 -17.67
C TYR A 94 14.78 -6.75 -18.85
N PRO A 95 14.22 -7.28 -19.96
CA PRO A 95 14.97 -7.46 -21.19
C PRO A 95 15.34 -6.08 -21.76
N ASN A 96 16.56 -5.97 -22.30
CA ASN A 96 17.11 -4.76 -22.94
C ASN A 96 16.41 -4.42 -24.26
#